data_AF-A0A957T6I8-F1
#
_entry.id   AF-A0A957T6I8-F1
#
_cell.length_a   1.000
_cell.length_b   1.000
_cell.length_c   1.000
_cell.angle_alpha   90.00
_cell.angle_beta   90.00
_cell.angle_gamma   90.00
#
_symmetry.space_group_name_H-M   'P 1'
#
loop_
_entity.id
_entity.type
_entity.pdbx_description
1 polymer ?
#
loop_
_entity_poly.entity_id
_entity_poly.type
_entity_poly.pdbx_seq_one_letter_code
_entity_poly.pdbx_strand_id
1 'polypeptide(L)'
;GGGFFGIAFGLDGLEKLECALELGAYLSVDFGVASGSISIAAGIYFCIEKKQVDGKDVTTVGLDAYVRFVGKAQALGIVSISLEIYLSLGFQTPPPVLKGTAKVELKVKVLFLSVSVKITVERQIAASSSAAAAAATRALTVDGGPNFADLFDEAHWVEYAQAFA
;
A
#
# COMPACT_ATOMS: atom_id res chain seq x y z
N GLY A 1 -7.17 -13.60 7.37
CA GLY A 1 -6.05 -13.39 6.45
C GLY A 1 -5.92 -14.59 5.56
N GLY A 2 -5.30 -14.43 4.39
CA GLY A 2 -5.09 -15.48 3.40
C GLY A 2 -3.96 -15.08 2.45
N GLY A 3 -3.63 -15.94 1.52
CA GLY A 3 -2.59 -15.66 0.53
C GLY A 3 -2.47 -16.78 -0.49
N PHE A 4 -1.72 -16.53 -1.55
CA PHE A 4 -1.40 -17.53 -2.54
C PHE A 4 0.03 -17.35 -3.05
N PHE A 5 0.55 -18.41 -3.65
CA PHE A 5 1.82 -18.41 -4.34
C PHE A 5 1.66 -19.24 -5.61
N GLY A 6 2.04 -18.68 -6.75
CA GLY A 6 1.85 -19.25 -8.07
C GLY A 6 3.14 -19.23 -8.87
N ILE A 7 3.41 -20.32 -9.57
CA ILE A 7 4.50 -20.44 -10.55
C ILE A 7 3.90 -20.95 -11.86
N ALA A 8 4.24 -20.30 -12.97
CA ALA A 8 3.91 -20.75 -14.32
C ALA A 8 5.20 -21.03 -15.12
N PHE A 9 5.21 -22.18 -15.80
CA PHE A 9 6.29 -22.59 -16.69
C PHE A 9 5.79 -22.69 -18.13
N GLY A 10 6.58 -22.16 -19.06
CA GLY A 10 6.46 -22.31 -20.51
C GLY A 10 7.47 -23.33 -21.05
N LEU A 11 7.47 -23.51 -22.37
CA LEU A 11 8.39 -24.42 -23.07
C LEU A 11 9.87 -23.95 -23.00
N ASP A 12 10.08 -22.68 -22.67
CA ASP A 12 11.34 -21.97 -22.56
C ASP A 12 11.75 -21.69 -21.10
N GLY A 13 10.96 -22.13 -20.12
CA GLY A 13 11.29 -22.07 -18.69
C GLY A 13 10.27 -21.32 -17.84
N LEU A 14 10.72 -20.61 -16.81
CA LEU A 14 9.85 -19.86 -15.90
C LEU A 14 9.24 -18.65 -16.62
N GLU A 15 7.91 -18.55 -16.62
CA GLU A 15 7.15 -17.47 -17.27
C GLU A 15 6.60 -16.47 -16.27
N LYS A 16 6.09 -16.97 -15.14
CA LYS A 16 5.48 -16.14 -14.10
C LYS A 16 5.77 -16.69 -12.71
N LEU A 17 6.10 -15.80 -11.79
CA LEU A 17 6.13 -16.05 -10.36
C LEU A 17 5.29 -14.97 -9.70
N GLU A 18 4.28 -15.36 -8.93
CA GLU A 18 3.44 -14.41 -8.21
C GLU A 18 3.12 -14.89 -6.80
N CYS A 19 2.98 -13.94 -5.89
CA CYS A 19 2.51 -14.22 -4.55
C CYS A 19 1.68 -13.07 -4.01
N ALA A 20 0.71 -13.40 -3.18
CA ALA A 20 -0.08 -12.43 -2.44
C ALA A 20 -0.23 -12.87 -1.01
N LEU A 21 -0.23 -11.90 -0.10
CA LEU A 21 -0.57 -12.11 1.30
C LEU A 21 -1.51 -11.00 1.74
N GLU A 22 -2.58 -11.37 2.41
CA GLU A 22 -3.56 -10.47 2.99
C GLU A 22 -3.82 -10.80 4.45
N LEU A 23 -3.82 -9.77 5.28
CA LEU A 23 -4.08 -9.85 6.70
C LEU A 23 -5.17 -8.84 7.04
N GLY A 24 -5.97 -9.16 8.05
CA GLY A 24 -7.01 -8.25 8.49
C GLY A 24 -7.50 -8.60 9.88
N ALA A 25 -7.97 -7.57 10.57
CA ALA A 25 -8.58 -7.67 11.88
C ALA A 25 -9.94 -6.98 11.85
N TYR A 26 -10.84 -7.51 12.68
CA TYR A 26 -12.19 -6.98 12.82
C TYR A 26 -12.57 -7.00 14.30
N LEU A 27 -13.15 -5.90 14.76
CA LEU A 27 -13.72 -5.76 16.08
C LEU A 27 -15.11 -5.13 15.94
N SER A 28 -16.09 -5.66 16.66
CA SER A 28 -17.38 -5.00 16.83
C SER A 28 -17.85 -5.08 18.26
N VAL A 29 -18.55 -4.03 18.68
CA VAL A 29 -19.17 -3.93 20.00
C VAL A 29 -20.61 -3.48 19.82
N ASP A 30 -21.50 -4.04 20.63
CA ASP A 30 -22.92 -3.71 20.66
C ASP A 30 -23.38 -3.57 22.11
N PHE A 31 -23.98 -2.43 22.43
CA PHE A 31 -24.53 -2.07 23.74
C PHE A 31 -26.06 -1.99 23.72
N GLY A 32 -26.71 -2.44 22.64
CA GLY A 32 -28.15 -2.38 22.40
C GLY A 32 -28.64 -1.01 21.93
N VAL A 33 -28.24 0.07 22.62
CA VAL A 33 -28.59 1.45 22.22
C VAL A 33 -27.56 2.08 21.29
N ALA A 34 -26.36 1.50 21.22
CA ALA A 34 -25.30 1.93 20.33
C ALA A 34 -24.44 0.73 19.93
N SER A 35 -24.00 0.72 18.68
CA SER A 35 -23.11 -0.30 18.15
C SER A 35 -22.01 0.34 17.32
N GLY A 36 -20.87 -0.34 17.23
CA GLY A 36 -19.75 0.13 16.44
C GLY A 36 -18.89 -1.03 15.98
N SER A 37 -18.25 -0.86 14.83
CA SER A 37 -17.29 -1.81 14.31
C SER A 37 -16.11 -1.13 13.63
N ILE A 38 -14.97 -1.78 13.72
CA ILE A 38 -13.74 -1.38 13.07
C ILE A 38 -13.21 -2.59 12.33
N SER A 39 -12.80 -2.38 11.08
CA SER A 39 -12.10 -3.36 10.27
C SER A 39 -10.84 -2.72 9.71
N ILE A 40 -9.74 -3.46 9.80
CA ILE A 40 -8.50 -3.13 9.11
C ILE A 40 -8.10 -4.32 8.24
N ALA A 41 -7.70 -4.05 7.01
CA ALA A 41 -7.15 -5.03 6.09
C ALA A 41 -5.90 -4.46 5.44
N ALA A 42 -4.88 -5.28 5.24
CA ALA A 42 -3.67 -4.93 4.54
C ALA A 42 -3.27 -6.09 3.64
N GLY A 43 -2.76 -5.78 2.45
CA GLY A 43 -2.33 -6.79 1.51
C GLY A 43 -1.09 -6.36 0.74
N ILE A 44 -0.30 -7.35 0.33
CA ILE A 44 0.84 -7.18 -0.56
C ILE A 44 0.74 -8.23 -1.67
N TYR A 45 1.05 -7.81 -2.89
CA TYR A 45 1.11 -8.62 -4.09
C TYR A 45 2.44 -8.39 -4.77
N PHE A 46 3.12 -9.45 -5.14
CA PHE A 46 4.37 -9.41 -5.87
C PHE A 46 4.26 -10.31 -7.10
N CYS A 47 4.74 -9.83 -8.24
CA CYS A 47 4.72 -10.57 -9.49
C CYS A 47 6.00 -10.31 -10.30
N ILE A 48 6.57 -11.38 -10.84
CA ILE A 48 7.59 -11.35 -11.88
C ILE A 48 7.01 -12.10 -13.07
N GLU A 49 6.97 -11.47 -14.23
CA GLU A 49 6.39 -12.07 -15.44
C GLU A 49 7.23 -11.71 -16.67
N LYS A 50 7.57 -12.69 -17.50
CA LYS A 50 8.15 -12.45 -18.82
C LYS A 50 7.04 -12.09 -19.79
N LYS A 51 7.19 -10.98 -20.50
CA LYS A 51 6.25 -10.53 -21.54
C LYS A 51 6.99 -10.23 -22.81
N GLN A 52 6.42 -10.60 -23.95
CA GLN A 52 6.89 -10.10 -25.22
C GLN A 52 6.34 -8.69 -25.47
N VAL A 53 7.23 -7.71 -25.58
CA VAL A 53 6.92 -6.34 -26.00
C VAL A 53 7.75 -6.05 -27.24
N ASP A 54 7.08 -5.70 -28.35
CA ASP A 54 7.72 -5.45 -29.64
C ASP A 54 8.64 -6.59 -30.12
N GLY A 55 8.24 -7.84 -29.87
CA GLY A 55 8.99 -9.05 -30.26
C GLY A 55 10.26 -9.31 -29.43
N LYS A 56 10.45 -8.58 -28.32
CA LYS A 56 11.53 -8.83 -27.35
C LYS A 56 10.97 -9.31 -26.03
N ASP A 57 11.67 -10.28 -25.43
CA ASP A 57 11.34 -10.75 -24.09
C ASP A 57 11.74 -9.68 -23.06
N VAL A 58 10.75 -9.21 -22.31
CA VAL A 58 10.88 -8.21 -21.26
C VAL A 58 10.39 -8.81 -19.96
N THR A 59 11.29 -8.91 -18.98
CA THR A 59 10.90 -9.28 -17.62
C THR A 59 10.27 -8.07 -16.94
N THR A 60 9.01 -8.20 -16.60
CA THR A 60 8.26 -7.22 -15.81
C THR A 60 8.27 -7.62 -14.34
N VAL A 61 8.43 -6.62 -13.46
CA VAL A 61 8.31 -6.80 -12.02
C VAL A 61 7.25 -5.84 -11.50
N GLY A 62 6.30 -6.37 -10.74
CA GLY A 62 5.21 -5.65 -10.11
C GLY A 62 5.20 -5.89 -8.60
N LEU A 63 4.95 -4.83 -7.84
CA LEU A 63 4.71 -4.88 -6.41
C LEU A 63 3.53 -3.96 -6.09
N ASP A 64 2.46 -4.50 -5.53
CA ASP A 64 1.32 -3.72 -5.07
C ASP A 64 1.09 -3.97 -3.58
N ALA A 65 0.90 -2.90 -2.82
CA ALA A 65 0.56 -2.97 -1.41
C ALA A 65 -0.64 -2.07 -1.14
N TYR A 66 -1.49 -2.48 -0.20
CA TYR A 66 -2.61 -1.65 0.23
C TYR A 66 -2.87 -1.80 1.73
N VAL A 67 -3.46 -0.75 2.30
CA VAL A 67 -4.04 -0.73 3.64
C VAL A 67 -5.44 -0.12 3.53
N ARG A 68 -6.43 -0.78 4.12
CA ARG A 68 -7.81 -0.36 4.19
C ARG A 68 -8.27 -0.34 5.63
N PHE A 69 -8.87 0.76 6.04
CA PHE A 69 -9.50 0.92 7.34
C PHE A 69 -10.96 1.32 7.14
N VAL A 70 -11.87 0.66 7.86
CA VAL A 70 -13.29 0.95 7.86
C VAL A 70 -13.77 1.01 9.30
N GLY A 71 -14.30 2.16 9.71
CA GLY A 71 -14.96 2.37 11.00
C GLY A 71 -16.43 2.69 10.80
N LYS A 72 -17.30 2.09 11.60
CA LYS A 72 -18.74 2.36 11.62
C LYS A 72 -19.22 2.51 13.06
N ALA A 73 -20.10 3.47 13.29
CA ALA A 73 -20.79 3.64 14.56
C ALA A 73 -22.25 4.00 14.32
N GLN A 74 -23.14 3.47 15.14
CA GLN A 74 -24.58 3.71 15.10
C GLN A 74 -25.12 3.91 16.51
N ALA A 75 -26.05 4.84 16.68
CA ALA A 75 -26.76 5.06 17.93
C ALA A 75 -28.27 5.11 17.67
N LEU A 76 -29.04 4.37 18.47
CA LEU A 76 -30.51 4.32 18.52
C LEU A 76 -31.20 4.00 17.18
N GLY A 77 -30.46 3.53 16.18
CA GLY A 77 -30.93 3.44 14.79
C GLY A 77 -31.17 4.79 14.11
N ILE A 78 -30.90 5.90 14.78
CA ILE A 78 -31.19 7.27 14.31
C ILE A 78 -29.97 7.90 13.67
N VAL A 79 -28.80 7.76 14.30
CA VAL A 79 -27.55 8.38 13.84
C VAL A 79 -26.58 7.29 13.41
N SER A 80 -25.91 7.49 12.28
CA SER A 80 -24.86 6.59 11.81
C SER A 80 -23.69 7.36 11.21
N ILE A 81 -22.48 6.95 11.54
CA ILE A 81 -21.23 7.49 11.01
C ILE A 81 -20.43 6.34 10.42
N SER A 82 -19.88 6.55 9.23
CA SER A 82 -18.99 5.61 8.55
C SER A 82 -17.78 6.36 8.05
N LEU A 83 -16.59 5.85 8.36
CA LEU A 83 -15.31 6.33 7.86
C LEU A 83 -14.62 5.20 7.11
N GLU A 84 -14.23 5.46 5.87
CA GLU A 84 -13.43 4.55 5.06
C GLU A 84 -12.16 5.26 4.60
N ILE A 85 -11.02 4.60 4.84
CA ILE A 85 -9.70 5.07 4.42
C ILE A 85 -9.06 3.93 3.63
N TYR A 86 -8.56 4.24 2.43
CA TYR A 86 -7.86 3.30 1.58
C TYR A 86 -6.58 3.93 1.06
N LEU A 87 -5.45 3.30 1.37
CA LEU A 87 -4.14 3.66 0.86
C LEU A 87 -3.61 2.51 0.01
N SER A 88 -3.08 2.81 -1.17
CA SER A 88 -2.36 1.84 -1.99
C SER A 88 -1.08 2.43 -2.56
N LEU A 89 -0.11 1.53 -2.78
CA LEU A 89 1.17 1.83 -3.38
C LEU A 89 1.50 0.70 -4.36
N GLY A 90 1.69 1.05 -5.62
CA GLY A 90 2.05 0.12 -6.69
C GLY A 90 3.37 0.52 -7.34
N PHE A 91 4.26 -0.43 -7.55
CA PHE A 91 5.50 -0.29 -8.30
C PHE A 91 5.50 -1.24 -9.48
N GLN A 92 5.92 -0.75 -10.65
CA GLN A 92 6.04 -1.56 -11.87
C GLN A 92 7.32 -1.20 -12.62
N THR A 93 7.94 -2.18 -13.26
CA THR A 93 9.09 -1.99 -14.16
C THR A 93 9.07 -3.05 -15.26
N PRO A 94 9.55 -2.76 -16.51
CA PRO A 94 10.01 -1.46 -17.03
C PRO A 94 8.91 -0.66 -17.79
N PRO A 95 8.98 0.69 -17.82
CA PRO A 95 9.90 1.54 -17.06
C PRO A 95 9.52 1.59 -15.57
N PRO A 96 10.46 1.89 -14.66
CA PRO A 96 10.18 2.01 -13.23
C PRO A 96 9.20 3.15 -12.94
N VAL A 97 8.02 2.79 -12.43
CA VAL A 97 6.96 3.71 -12.03
C VAL A 97 6.42 3.32 -10.67
N LEU A 98 6.37 4.28 -9.75
CA LEU A 98 5.71 4.16 -8.46
C LEU A 98 4.41 4.99 -8.47
N LYS A 99 3.27 4.38 -8.14
CA LYS A 99 1.95 5.02 -8.07
C LYS A 99 1.40 4.85 -6.66
N GLY A 100 1.07 5.96 -6.00
CA GLY A 100 0.39 5.99 -4.71
C GLY A 100 -1.02 6.53 -4.86
N THR A 101 -1.98 5.95 -4.15
CA THR A 101 -3.36 6.43 -4.08
C THR A 101 -3.82 6.47 -2.63
N ALA A 102 -4.43 7.57 -2.21
CA ALA A 102 -5.07 7.72 -0.91
C ALA A 102 -6.52 8.17 -1.11
N LYS A 103 -7.46 7.45 -0.52
CA LYS A 103 -8.91 7.73 -0.56
C LYS A 103 -9.43 7.80 0.86
N VAL A 104 -10.19 8.85 1.15
CA VAL A 104 -10.89 9.04 2.42
C VAL A 104 -12.34 9.36 2.14
N GLU A 105 -13.26 8.57 2.69
CA GLU A 105 -14.70 8.77 2.61
C GLU A 105 -15.29 8.84 4.02
N LEU A 106 -15.90 9.98 4.34
CA LEU A 106 -16.68 10.18 5.56
C LEU A 106 -18.15 10.28 5.19
N LYS A 107 -19.00 9.49 5.85
CA LYS A 107 -20.44 9.52 5.68
C LYS A 107 -21.13 9.69 7.03
N VAL A 108 -22.03 10.66 7.11
CA VAL A 108 -22.88 10.91 8.27
C VAL A 108 -24.33 10.79 7.84
N LYS A 109 -25.11 10.01 8.57
CA LYS A 109 -26.54 9.80 8.35
C LYS A 109 -27.30 10.12 9.64
N VAL A 110 -28.38 10.88 9.50
CA VAL A 110 -29.34 11.19 10.57
C VAL A 110 -30.74 10.93 10.02
N LEU A 111 -31.45 9.97 10.60
CA LEU A 111 -32.76 9.50 10.15
C LEU A 111 -32.73 9.11 8.66
N PHE A 112 -33.27 9.99 7.79
CA PHE A 112 -33.40 9.79 6.35
C PHE A 112 -32.42 10.66 5.55
N LEU A 113 -31.74 11.61 6.21
CA LEU A 113 -30.78 12.52 5.60
C LEU A 113 -29.37 11.94 5.67
N SER A 114 -28.59 12.11 4.60
CA SER A 114 -27.22 11.61 4.53
C SER A 114 -26.33 12.61 3.80
N VAL A 115 -25.14 12.84 4.35
CA VAL A 115 -24.09 13.66 3.74
C VAL A 115 -22.81 12.84 3.66
N SER A 116 -22.08 12.97 2.55
CA SER A 116 -20.84 12.25 2.28
C SER A 116 -19.77 13.21 1.78
N VAL A 117 -18.57 13.10 2.34
CA VAL A 117 -17.36 13.81 1.89
C VAL A 117 -16.37 12.77 1.39
N LYS A 118 -15.82 13.00 0.19
CA LYS A 118 -14.86 12.11 -0.48
C LYS A 118 -13.63 12.90 -0.90
N ILE A 119 -12.47 12.44 -0.50
CA ILE A 119 -11.18 13.01 -0.88
C ILE A 119 -10.36 11.88 -1.50
N THR A 120 -9.84 12.11 -2.70
CA THR A 120 -8.95 11.20 -3.40
C THR A 120 -7.70 11.97 -3.80
N VAL A 121 -6.53 11.42 -3.47
CA VAL A 121 -5.23 11.94 -3.86
C VAL A 121 -4.47 10.82 -4.55
N GLU A 122 -4.00 11.10 -5.76
CA GLU A 122 -3.17 10.19 -6.53
C GLU A 122 -1.85 10.87 -6.85
N ARG A 123 -0.75 10.13 -6.71
CA ARG A 123 0.58 10.63 -7.05
C ARG A 123 1.38 9.55 -7.75
N GLN A 124 2.02 9.92 -8.85
CA GLN A 124 2.90 9.05 -9.60
C GLN A 124 4.31 9.62 -9.63
N ILE A 125 5.30 8.75 -9.44
CA ILE A 125 6.72 9.03 -9.61
C ILE A 125 7.22 8.05 -10.65
N ALA A 126 7.49 8.54 -11.86
CA ALA A 126 8.20 7.78 -12.88
C ALA A 126 9.70 8.08 -12.71
N ALA A 127 10.55 7.06 -12.69
CA ALA A 127 11.98 7.32 -12.77
C ALA A 127 12.29 7.78 -14.19
N SER A 128 12.78 9.02 -14.35
CA SER A 128 13.43 9.42 -15.59
C SER A 128 14.62 8.49 -15.82
N SER A 129 14.86 8.07 -17.07
CA SER A 129 16.07 7.35 -17.45
C SER A 129 17.31 8.20 -17.17
N SER A 130 17.79 8.19 -15.94
CA SER A 130 19.09 8.73 -15.57
C SER A 130 19.85 7.65 -14.83
N ALA A 131 21.16 7.64 -15.02
CA ALA A 131 22.10 6.74 -14.38
C ALA A 131 21.96 6.67 -12.83
N ALA A 132 21.19 7.56 -12.22
CA ALA A 132 20.86 7.57 -10.80
C ALA A 132 20.04 6.35 -10.33
N ALA A 133 19.12 5.81 -11.15
CA ALA A 133 18.37 4.60 -10.77
C ALA A 133 19.27 3.36 -10.77
N ALA A 134 20.16 3.23 -11.76
CA ALA A 134 21.18 2.20 -11.81
C ALA A 134 22.22 2.36 -10.69
N ALA A 135 22.56 3.60 -10.32
CA ALA A 135 23.44 3.91 -9.19
C ALA A 135 22.79 3.55 -7.84
N ALA A 136 21.49 3.80 -7.65
CA ALA A 136 20.77 3.42 -6.44
C ALA A 136 20.68 1.90 -6.27
N THR A 137 20.42 1.15 -7.34
CA THR A 137 20.45 -0.33 -7.30
C THR A 137 21.87 -0.86 -7.02
N ARG A 138 22.89 -0.22 -7.59
CA ARG A 138 24.31 -0.59 -7.37
C ARG A 138 24.81 -0.18 -5.98
N ALA A 139 24.23 0.85 -5.37
CA ALA A 139 24.53 1.28 -4.00
C ALA A 139 23.92 0.33 -2.94
N LEU A 140 22.82 -0.37 -3.25
CA LEU A 140 22.28 -1.41 -2.36
C LEU A 140 23.07 -2.73 -2.40
N THR A 141 23.90 -2.96 -3.42
CA THR A 141 24.58 -4.26 -3.64
C THR A 141 26.10 -4.18 -3.67
N VAL A 142 26.69 -3.05 -3.31
CA VAL A 142 28.15 -2.91 -3.16
C VAL A 142 28.45 -2.42 -1.75
N ASP A 143 29.45 -3.07 -1.14
CA ASP A 143 30.03 -2.89 0.19
C ASP A 143 30.56 -1.45 0.41
N GLY A 144 29.66 -0.46 0.37
CA GLY A 144 29.95 0.98 0.38
C GLY A 144 28.78 1.92 0.03
N GLY A 145 27.54 1.45 -0.07
CA GLY A 145 26.36 2.32 -0.07
C GLY A 145 26.12 2.96 1.32
N PRO A 146 25.43 4.11 1.40
CA PRO A 146 25.11 4.73 2.67
C PRO A 146 24.29 3.76 3.51
N ASN A 147 24.83 3.34 4.65
CA ASN A 147 24.11 2.52 5.59
C ASN A 147 23.15 3.41 6.41
N PHE A 148 22.23 2.81 7.15
CA PHE A 148 21.25 3.56 7.94
C PHE A 148 21.89 4.59 8.90
N ALA A 149 23.08 4.30 9.43
CA ALA A 149 23.82 5.22 10.30
C ALA A 149 24.45 6.40 9.56
N ASP A 150 24.65 6.31 8.23
CA ASP A 150 25.14 7.44 7.42
C ASP A 150 24.03 8.44 7.07
N LEU A 151 22.76 8.06 7.27
CA LEU A 151 21.58 8.87 6.97
C LEU A 151 21.06 9.65 8.19
N PHE A 152 21.56 9.33 9.39
CA PHE A 152 21.14 9.95 10.64
C PHE A 152 22.36 10.39 11.45
N ASP A 153 22.49 11.69 11.65
CA ASP A 153 23.45 12.24 12.63
C ASP A 153 22.86 12.15 14.04
N GLU A 154 23.70 11.98 15.06
CA GLU A 154 23.30 11.80 16.46
C GLU A 154 22.46 12.99 16.96
N ALA A 155 22.72 14.19 16.42
CA ALA A 155 21.95 15.39 16.67
C ALA A 155 20.46 15.28 16.27
N HIS A 156 20.16 14.63 15.13
CA HIS A 156 18.78 14.43 14.69
C HIS A 156 18.02 13.42 15.56
N TRP A 157 18.73 12.43 16.11
CA TRP A 157 18.14 11.47 17.03
C TRP A 157 17.75 12.12 18.36
N VAL A 158 18.61 13.00 18.88
CA VAL A 158 18.32 13.78 20.09
C VAL A 158 17.12 14.71 19.90
N GLU A 159 17.03 15.40 18.75
CA GLU A 159 15.90 16.27 18.42
C GLU A 159 14.57 15.48 18.35
N TYR A 160 14.58 14.32 17.70
CA TYR A 160 13.41 13.43 17.66
C TYR A 160 13.01 12.95 19.06
N ALA A 161 13.95 12.50 19.89
CA ALA A 161 13.67 12.01 21.23
C ALA A 161 13.10 13.11 22.15
N GLN A 162 13.55 14.36 21.98
CA GLN A 162 13.04 15.51 22.73
C GLN A 162 11.62 15.92 22.33
N ALA A 163 11.20 15.68 21.10
CA ALA A 163 9.85 16.01 20.63
C ALA A 163 8.74 15.16 21.30
N PHE A 164 9.10 14.06 21.97
CA PHE A 164 8.16 13.15 22.64
C PHE A 164 8.43 12.98 24.15
N ALA A 165 9.31 13.82 24.72
CA ALA A 165 9.57 13.89 26.16
C ALA A 165 8.66 14.90 26.88
#